data_AF-A0A7L4ZJ98-F1
#
_entry.id   AF-A0A7L4ZJ98-F1
#
_cell.length_a   1.000
_cell.length_b   1.000
_cell.length_c   1.000
_cell.angle_alpha   90.00
_cell.angle_beta   90.00
_cell.angle_gamma   90.00
#
_symmetry.space_group_name_H-M   'P 1'
#
loop_
_entity.id
_entity.type
_entity.pdbx_description
1 polymer ?
#
loop_
_entity_poly.entity_id
_entity_poly.type
_entity_poly.pdbx_seq_one_letter_code
_entity_poly.pdbx_strand_id
1 'polypeptide(L)'
;MQKFTQNMSSEKFKICITMAGAVSAGAYTAGVIDYLLESLHLWEKAKKHNKIVGENHVEYDHSIPMHDVELEVLSGASAGGITGTLTVLSLLNKEHKFVNRDNPTGEDNVFYQSWVKMADTDTEKSLLKLLNVDDLKDGEYPESLLNSDAIDIIADKALQTNDNVAFPKYVSKSLDLVLTTTNLRGLNFNIDFKDSESVITNHGGFFRYKISNEAFKPGIPTDEESLYFVLDLENSTHVNYLKEATLSTSAFPIGLKSREITIAQEYVARYPKYLFDRSEGIRVDLQKDDMYTFNSVDGGLINNEPFGIGMKVLLEKNPAIKEKDNYAIIMVDPFPNQDNSEDAYDSKRDIISIAKGMFKALRNQVMFNQDGIFEALSLSNRTKFLVEPKRKQHSATGLVRSKSDLASAPLSGFGGFLDESFREHDFQLGRKNCQSFLRYYFAIENRNIVKRFGKQVTAASQDRFCYGNKDDLNKVPKYFPIIPDMRVLRAIERKYDTNTYGIDAELAYPKYPTFDMETFDQTYKKPIQKRIRKIVQSFTKNRFYTFVFRLFVQRKTYRIVRNTIKDSLEENELL
;
A
#
# COMPACT_ATOMS: atom_id res chain seq x y z
N MET A 1 -6.52 40.21 36.15
CA MET A 1 -6.87 39.62 34.85
C MET A 1 -5.62 39.50 34.00
N GLN A 2 -4.88 38.38 34.12
CA GLN A 2 -3.81 38.04 33.18
C GLN A 2 -4.46 37.36 31.97
N LYS A 3 -4.33 37.97 30.80
CA LYS A 3 -4.66 37.33 29.53
C LYS A 3 -3.65 36.20 29.31
N PHE A 4 -4.10 34.96 29.45
CA PHE A 4 -3.41 33.81 28.91
C PHE A 4 -3.37 33.97 27.38
N THR A 5 -2.19 34.31 26.85
CA THR A 5 -1.89 34.13 25.43
C THR A 5 -1.82 32.62 25.20
N GLN A 6 -2.96 32.06 24.81
CA GLN A 6 -3.05 30.72 24.25
C GLN A 6 -2.14 30.71 23.02
N ASN A 7 -0.98 30.05 23.13
CA ASN A 7 -0.15 29.74 21.99
C ASN A 7 -1.03 28.87 21.06
N MET A 8 -1.65 29.48 20.04
CA MET A 8 -2.42 28.74 19.05
C MET A 8 -1.44 27.82 18.31
N SER A 9 -1.42 26.54 18.68
CA SER A 9 -0.79 25.53 17.84
C SER A 9 -1.41 25.64 16.46
N SER A 10 -0.62 25.92 15.42
CA SER A 10 -1.14 26.00 14.06
C SER A 10 -1.84 24.70 13.69
N GLU A 11 -3.11 24.77 13.30
CA GLU A 11 -3.89 23.60 12.88
C GLU A 11 -3.20 22.92 11.68
N LYS A 12 -2.75 21.67 11.86
CA LYS A 12 -2.10 20.88 10.80
C LYS A 12 -3.15 20.12 10.00
N PHE A 13 -3.11 20.23 8.68
CA PHE A 13 -3.98 19.48 7.77
C PHE A 13 -3.63 17.98 7.80
N LYS A 14 -4.59 17.13 8.16
CA LYS A 14 -4.34 15.70 8.37
C LYS A 14 -4.44 14.88 7.10
N ILE A 15 -3.56 13.91 6.92
CA ILE A 15 -3.54 13.03 5.76
C ILE A 15 -3.61 11.58 6.22
N CYS A 16 -4.61 10.87 5.71
CA CYS A 16 -4.69 9.41 5.75
C CYS A 16 -4.28 8.87 4.38
N ILE A 17 -3.35 7.93 4.35
CA ILE A 17 -2.98 7.21 3.12
C ILE A 17 -3.48 5.79 3.25
N THR A 18 -4.28 5.36 2.29
CA THR A 18 -4.82 4.01 2.17
C THR A 18 -4.25 3.38 0.91
N MET A 19 -3.76 2.15 1.01
CA MET A 19 -3.06 1.46 -0.08
C MET A 19 -3.68 0.11 -0.35
N ALA A 20 -4.17 -0.09 -1.56
CA ALA A 20 -4.82 -1.32 -1.95
C ALA A 20 -3.83 -2.47 -2.15
N GLY A 21 -4.34 -3.70 -2.02
CA GLY A 21 -3.58 -4.91 -2.33
C GLY A 21 -3.45 -5.14 -3.84
N ALA A 22 -2.23 -5.50 -4.28
CA ALA A 22 -1.91 -5.59 -5.71
C ALA A 22 -0.76 -6.56 -6.05
N VAL A 23 -0.43 -7.51 -5.16
CA VAL A 23 0.66 -8.50 -5.35
C VAL A 23 1.97 -7.80 -5.80
N SER A 24 2.50 -8.09 -6.99
CA SER A 24 3.78 -7.53 -7.45
C SER A 24 3.66 -6.11 -8.00
N ALA A 25 2.43 -5.64 -8.27
CA ALA A 25 2.16 -4.23 -8.59
C ALA A 25 2.30 -3.31 -7.36
N GLY A 26 2.65 -3.85 -6.19
CA GLY A 26 3.16 -3.07 -5.05
C GLY A 26 4.30 -2.13 -5.44
N ALA A 27 5.08 -2.46 -6.48
CA ALA A 27 6.09 -1.56 -7.05
C ALA A 27 5.51 -0.20 -7.49
N TYR A 28 4.31 -0.18 -8.09
CA TYR A 28 3.62 1.06 -8.43
C TYR A 28 3.29 1.89 -7.19
N THR A 29 2.65 1.27 -6.19
CA THR A 29 2.30 1.92 -4.91
C THR A 29 3.55 2.48 -4.25
N ALA A 30 4.63 1.72 -4.24
CA ALA A 30 5.91 2.11 -3.67
C ALA A 30 6.50 3.33 -4.38
N GLY A 31 6.43 3.40 -5.71
CA GLY A 31 6.85 4.58 -6.48
C GLY A 31 5.97 5.82 -6.22
N VAL A 32 4.66 5.64 -6.02
CA VAL A 32 3.76 6.74 -5.62
C VAL A 32 4.18 7.31 -4.27
N ILE A 33 4.40 6.45 -3.28
CA ILE A 33 4.79 6.87 -1.93
C ILE A 33 6.18 7.49 -1.92
N ASP A 34 7.14 6.91 -2.64
CA ASP A 34 8.50 7.45 -2.74
C ASP A 34 8.51 8.91 -3.23
N TYR A 35 7.79 9.23 -4.31
CA TYR A 35 7.67 10.61 -4.81
C TYR A 35 6.88 11.53 -3.86
N LEU A 36 5.85 11.01 -3.18
CA LEU A 36 5.07 11.77 -2.21
C LEU A 36 5.94 12.21 -1.02
N LEU A 37 6.71 11.27 -0.46
CA LEU A 37 7.62 11.52 0.65
C LEU A 37 8.76 12.45 0.25
N GLU A 38 9.33 12.26 -0.96
CA GLU A 38 10.34 13.17 -1.50
C GLU A 38 9.81 14.60 -1.62
N SER A 39 8.57 14.77 -2.09
CA SER A 39 7.93 16.08 -2.25
C SER A 39 7.65 16.76 -0.89
N LEU A 40 7.19 15.99 0.11
CA LEU A 40 7.06 16.47 1.49
C LEU A 40 8.41 16.88 2.08
N HIS A 41 9.46 16.09 1.86
CA HIS A 41 10.80 16.38 2.34
C HIS A 41 11.36 17.68 1.74
N LEU A 42 11.24 17.88 0.42
CA LEU A 42 11.67 19.11 -0.25
C LEU A 42 10.92 20.34 0.25
N TRP A 43 9.61 20.23 0.44
CA TRP A 43 8.81 21.34 0.96
C TRP A 43 9.18 21.68 2.40
N GLU A 44 9.40 20.69 3.25
CA GLU A 44 9.80 20.91 4.64
C GLU A 44 11.22 21.47 4.77
N LYS A 45 12.13 21.09 3.87
CA LYS A 45 13.44 21.73 3.74
C LYS A 45 13.32 23.21 3.39
N ALA A 46 12.45 23.57 2.44
CA ALA A 46 12.19 24.96 2.07
C ALA A 46 11.56 25.76 3.23
N LYS A 47 10.55 25.20 3.92
CA LYS A 47 9.95 25.82 5.11
C LYS A 47 10.98 26.01 6.24
N LYS A 48 11.89 25.05 6.43
CA LYS A 48 12.97 25.15 7.43
C LYS A 48 13.92 26.30 7.11
N HIS A 49 14.32 26.46 5.85
CA HIS A 49 15.15 27.59 5.43
C HIS A 49 14.47 28.94 5.71
N ASN A 50 13.22 29.11 5.28
CA ASN A 50 12.44 30.33 5.57
C ASN A 50 12.33 30.64 7.07
N LYS A 51 12.15 29.62 7.91
CA LYS A 51 12.11 29.79 9.38
C LYS A 51 13.45 30.23 9.96
N ILE A 52 14.58 29.81 9.37
CA ILE A 52 15.93 30.17 9.84
C ILE A 52 16.27 31.61 9.47
N VAL A 53 16.01 32.02 8.23
CA VAL A 53 16.33 33.38 7.77
C VAL A 53 15.37 34.43 8.33
N GLY A 54 14.10 34.07 8.55
CA GLY A 54 13.07 34.96 9.08
C GLY A 54 12.45 35.87 8.01
N GLU A 55 11.19 36.26 8.23
CA GLU A 55 10.35 36.92 7.22
C GLU A 55 10.88 38.28 6.72
N ASN A 56 11.67 38.99 7.53
CA ASN A 56 12.24 40.29 7.16
C ASN A 56 13.57 40.18 6.40
N HIS A 57 14.11 38.97 6.21
CA HIS A 57 15.38 38.77 5.53
C HIS A 57 15.22 38.75 4.00
N VAL A 58 16.20 39.28 3.27
CA VAL A 58 16.17 39.35 1.80
C VAL A 58 16.10 37.98 1.12
N GLU A 59 16.60 36.93 1.79
CA GLU A 59 16.56 35.54 1.31
C GLU A 59 15.26 34.81 1.66
N TYR A 60 14.31 35.44 2.37
CA TYR A 60 13.03 34.82 2.66
C TYR A 60 12.20 34.64 1.37
N ASP A 61 11.94 33.39 0.98
CA ASP A 61 11.14 33.11 -0.21
C ASP A 61 9.65 33.14 0.14
N HIS A 62 8.99 34.28 -0.12
CA HIS A 62 7.55 34.44 0.08
C HIS A 62 6.69 33.49 -0.76
N SER A 63 7.23 32.83 -1.79
CA SER A 63 6.48 31.86 -2.58
C SER A 63 6.30 30.52 -1.86
N ILE A 64 7.10 30.20 -0.85
CA ILE A 64 6.99 28.95 -0.09
C ILE A 64 5.76 28.98 0.83
N PRO A 65 4.78 28.08 0.64
CA PRO A 65 3.62 28.03 1.51
C PRO A 65 4.02 27.55 2.89
N MET A 66 3.60 28.29 3.93
CA MET A 66 3.96 27.99 5.31
C MET A 66 2.87 27.20 6.06
N HIS A 67 1.84 26.68 5.38
CA HIS A 67 0.88 25.76 5.98
C HIS A 67 1.51 24.41 6.31
N ASP A 68 0.91 23.68 7.24
CA ASP A 68 1.46 22.43 7.75
C ASP A 68 0.49 21.30 7.45
N VAL A 69 1.06 20.18 7.03
CA VAL A 69 0.36 18.92 6.82
C VAL A 69 0.94 17.87 7.76
N GLU A 70 0.17 16.83 8.06
CA GLU A 70 0.62 15.75 8.91
C GLU A 70 0.06 14.41 8.42
N LEU A 71 0.96 13.47 8.13
CA LEU A 71 0.62 12.07 7.93
C LEU A 71 0.15 11.51 9.28
N GLU A 72 -1.11 11.11 9.36
CA GLU A 72 -1.78 10.74 10.60
C GLU A 72 -2.10 9.25 10.67
N VAL A 73 -2.44 8.66 9.51
CA VAL A 73 -2.84 7.25 9.38
C VAL A 73 -2.30 6.69 8.07
N LEU A 74 -1.73 5.49 8.14
CA LEU A 74 -1.44 4.62 7.00
C LEU A 74 -2.31 3.38 7.16
N SER A 75 -3.05 2.99 6.13
CA SER A 75 -3.73 1.70 6.06
C SER A 75 -3.34 0.96 4.79
N GLY A 76 -3.20 -0.36 4.88
CA GLY A 76 -2.83 -1.17 3.72
C GLY A 76 -3.22 -2.64 3.82
N ALA A 77 -3.47 -3.23 2.65
CA ALA A 77 -3.74 -4.64 2.47
C ALA A 77 -2.71 -5.24 1.50
N SER A 78 -2.28 -6.49 1.70
CA SER A 78 -1.35 -7.17 0.79
C SER A 78 -0.11 -6.31 0.48
N ALA A 79 0.20 -6.12 -0.80
CA ALA A 79 1.24 -5.22 -1.30
C ALA A 79 1.14 -3.78 -0.77
N GLY A 80 -0.07 -3.25 -0.57
CA GLY A 80 -0.30 -1.96 0.06
C GLY A 80 0.06 -1.96 1.55
N GLY A 81 -0.17 -3.06 2.25
CA GLY A 81 0.23 -3.25 3.65
C GLY A 81 1.75 -3.37 3.81
N ILE A 82 2.42 -4.10 2.91
CA ILE A 82 3.89 -4.08 2.81
C ILE A 82 4.38 -2.65 2.59
N THR A 83 3.82 -1.94 1.61
CA THR A 83 4.26 -0.56 1.33
C THR A 83 3.98 0.39 2.50
N GLY A 84 2.89 0.21 3.24
CA GLY A 84 2.63 0.96 4.48
C GLY A 84 3.67 0.70 5.57
N THR A 85 4.10 -0.55 5.73
CA THR A 85 5.22 -0.90 6.61
C THR A 85 6.51 -0.19 6.16
N LEU A 86 6.86 -0.33 4.88
CA LEU A 86 8.06 0.31 4.31
C LEU A 86 8.01 1.84 4.40
N THR A 87 6.80 2.43 4.36
CA THR A 87 6.59 3.87 4.57
C THR A 87 7.00 4.29 5.98
N VAL A 88 6.62 3.53 7.01
CA VAL A 88 7.05 3.80 8.39
C VAL A 88 8.57 3.72 8.51
N LEU A 89 9.19 2.69 7.93
CA LEU A 89 10.65 2.51 7.96
C LEU A 89 11.38 3.65 7.23
N SER A 90 10.91 4.02 6.04
CA SER A 90 11.42 5.13 5.24
C SER A 90 11.35 6.46 6.00
N LEU A 91 10.20 6.75 6.63
CA LEU A 91 9.98 8.00 7.37
C LEU A 91 10.89 8.15 8.61
N LEU A 92 11.23 7.03 9.26
CA LEU A 92 11.94 7.02 10.54
C LEU A 92 13.44 6.69 10.42
N ASN A 93 13.91 6.38 9.20
CA ASN A 93 15.31 6.12 8.92
C ASN A 93 15.97 7.34 8.25
N LYS A 94 16.98 7.92 8.92
CA LYS A 94 17.74 9.07 8.40
C LYS A 94 18.59 8.76 7.18
N GLU A 95 18.98 7.49 7.01
CA GLU A 95 19.80 7.03 5.88
C GLU A 95 18.97 6.77 4.62
N HIS A 96 17.64 6.81 4.72
CA HIS A 96 16.78 6.59 3.58
C HIS A 96 16.98 7.67 2.50
N LYS A 97 17.23 7.23 1.26
CA LYS A 97 17.36 8.10 0.09
C LYS A 97 16.23 7.83 -0.88
N PHE A 98 15.54 8.88 -1.32
CA PHE A 98 14.51 8.77 -2.37
C PHE A 98 15.15 8.39 -3.70
N VAL A 99 14.42 7.69 -4.56
CA VAL A 99 14.83 7.56 -5.96
C VAL A 99 14.72 8.94 -6.60
N ASN A 100 15.67 9.34 -7.43
CA ASN A 100 15.64 10.56 -8.24
C ASN A 100 16.87 10.53 -9.18
N ARG A 101 17.17 11.62 -9.88
CA ARG A 101 18.34 11.69 -10.77
C ARG A 101 19.67 11.39 -10.06
N ASP A 102 19.77 11.71 -8.76
CA ASP A 102 21.01 11.58 -7.98
C ASP A 102 21.10 10.18 -7.33
N ASN A 103 20.00 9.44 -7.29
CA ASN A 103 19.91 8.04 -6.81
C ASN A 103 19.01 7.19 -7.75
N PRO A 104 19.39 7.00 -9.03
CA PRO A 104 18.52 6.37 -10.03
C PRO A 104 18.34 4.86 -9.81
N THR A 105 19.29 4.22 -9.11
CA THR A 105 19.29 2.78 -8.81
C THR A 105 18.64 2.45 -7.46
N GLY A 106 18.16 3.47 -6.73
CA GLY A 106 17.49 3.30 -5.44
C GLY A 106 18.39 2.71 -4.35
N GLU A 107 19.67 3.09 -4.33
CA GLU A 107 20.56 2.77 -3.20
C GLU A 107 20.00 3.38 -1.92
N ASP A 108 19.99 2.60 -0.83
CA ASP A 108 19.37 2.95 0.46
C ASP A 108 17.88 3.34 0.38
N ASN A 109 17.21 2.99 -0.73
CA ASN A 109 15.77 3.19 -0.89
C ASN A 109 15.02 1.90 -0.55
N VAL A 110 14.44 1.83 0.64
CA VAL A 110 13.76 0.61 1.12
C VAL A 110 12.62 0.15 0.20
N PHE A 111 11.94 1.08 -0.48
CA PHE A 111 10.89 0.77 -1.44
C PHE A 111 11.45 0.09 -2.69
N TYR A 112 12.45 0.71 -3.32
CA TYR A 112 13.07 0.22 -4.54
C TYR A 112 13.81 -1.09 -4.30
N GLN A 113 14.51 -1.23 -3.17
CA GLN A 113 15.19 -2.48 -2.80
C GLN A 113 14.18 -3.62 -2.58
N SER A 114 13.06 -3.36 -1.90
CA SER A 114 12.08 -4.40 -1.60
C SER A 114 11.20 -4.77 -2.80
N TRP A 115 10.81 -3.80 -3.63
CA TRP A 115 9.85 -4.00 -4.71
C TRP A 115 10.48 -4.12 -6.09
N VAL A 116 11.52 -3.34 -6.40
CA VAL A 116 12.15 -3.39 -7.73
C VAL A 116 13.24 -4.45 -7.75
N LYS A 117 14.25 -4.33 -6.89
CA LYS A 117 15.32 -5.34 -6.78
C LYS A 117 14.79 -6.67 -6.24
N MET A 118 13.88 -6.62 -5.28
CA MET A 118 13.20 -7.80 -4.73
C MET A 118 14.24 -8.84 -4.27
N ALA A 119 14.14 -10.10 -4.70
CA ALA A 119 15.10 -11.15 -4.40
C ALA A 119 16.11 -11.35 -5.54
N ASP A 120 16.19 -10.46 -6.52
CA ASP A 120 17.13 -10.57 -7.63
C ASP A 120 18.58 -10.41 -7.13
N THR A 121 19.46 -11.17 -7.76
CA THR A 121 20.92 -11.12 -7.59
C THR A 121 21.56 -11.20 -8.96
N ASP A 122 22.87 -10.97 -9.05
CA ASP A 122 23.61 -11.07 -10.32
C ASP A 122 23.51 -12.45 -10.97
N THR A 123 23.29 -13.50 -10.17
CA THR A 123 23.26 -14.90 -10.62
C THR A 123 21.86 -15.52 -10.67
N GLU A 124 20.93 -15.06 -9.84
CA GLU A 124 19.58 -15.64 -9.73
C GLU A 124 18.50 -14.57 -9.64
N LYS A 125 17.45 -14.76 -10.45
CA LYS A 125 16.22 -13.94 -10.45
C LYS A 125 15.20 -14.45 -9.43
N SER A 126 14.31 -13.58 -9.01
CA SER A 126 13.28 -13.80 -7.99
C SER A 126 12.41 -14.99 -8.33
N LEU A 127 11.97 -15.13 -9.59
CA LEU A 127 11.19 -16.28 -10.03
C LEU A 127 11.94 -17.61 -9.87
N LEU A 128 13.27 -17.66 -10.10
CA LEU A 128 14.04 -18.89 -9.88
C LEU A 128 14.02 -19.29 -8.41
N LYS A 129 14.16 -18.32 -7.50
CA LYS A 129 14.12 -18.57 -6.05
C LYS A 129 12.75 -19.06 -5.59
N LEU A 130 11.67 -18.45 -6.10
CA LEU A 130 10.29 -18.91 -5.85
C LEU A 130 10.01 -20.32 -6.41
N LEU A 131 10.75 -20.73 -7.45
CA LEU A 131 10.64 -22.05 -8.09
C LEU A 131 11.58 -23.11 -7.51
N ASN A 132 12.47 -22.75 -6.58
CA ASN A 132 13.30 -23.73 -5.90
C ASN A 132 12.43 -24.72 -5.09
N VAL A 133 12.95 -25.87 -4.70
CA VAL A 133 12.19 -26.96 -4.06
C VAL A 133 12.65 -27.26 -2.63
N ASP A 134 13.50 -26.41 -2.07
CA ASP A 134 14.12 -26.62 -0.76
C ASP A 134 13.11 -26.52 0.40
N ASP A 135 11.96 -25.87 0.16
CA ASP A 135 10.78 -25.82 1.04
C ASP A 135 9.99 -27.15 1.06
N LEU A 136 10.17 -28.01 0.05
CA LEU A 136 9.35 -29.21 -0.12
C LEU A 136 10.02 -30.43 0.54
N LYS A 137 9.54 -30.80 1.72
CA LYS A 137 10.03 -31.97 2.48
C LYS A 137 9.31 -33.26 2.08
N ASP A 138 10.05 -34.37 2.06
CA ASP A 138 9.48 -35.69 1.77
C ASP A 138 8.56 -36.14 2.92
N GLY A 139 7.34 -36.59 2.58
CA GLY A 139 6.36 -37.09 3.56
C GLY A 139 5.43 -36.02 4.16
N GLU A 140 5.76 -34.75 4.01
CA GLU A 140 4.95 -33.60 4.41
C GLU A 140 4.12 -33.07 3.23
N TYR A 141 3.00 -32.40 3.53
CA TYR A 141 2.22 -31.70 2.51
C TYR A 141 2.82 -30.31 2.27
N PRO A 142 2.90 -29.83 1.01
CA PRO A 142 3.39 -28.50 0.72
C PRO A 142 2.52 -27.42 1.36
N GLU A 143 3.15 -26.41 1.96
CA GLU A 143 2.45 -25.25 2.53
C GLU A 143 1.98 -24.25 1.46
N SER A 144 2.64 -24.23 0.30
CA SER A 144 2.35 -23.29 -0.79
C SER A 144 2.83 -23.77 -2.16
N LEU A 145 2.30 -23.16 -3.22
CA LEU A 145 2.70 -23.42 -4.60
C LEU A 145 4.05 -22.82 -4.95
N LEU A 146 4.49 -21.73 -4.32
CA LEU A 146 5.79 -21.08 -4.50
C LEU A 146 6.60 -21.13 -3.21
N ASN A 147 7.92 -21.23 -3.34
CA ASN A 147 8.83 -21.19 -2.20
C ASN A 147 8.79 -19.74 -1.65
N SER A 148 8.44 -19.59 -0.38
CA SER A 148 8.26 -18.27 0.24
C SER A 148 9.52 -17.73 0.92
N ASP A 149 10.62 -18.49 0.97
CA ASP A 149 11.84 -18.12 1.70
C ASP A 149 12.50 -16.88 1.09
N ALA A 150 12.39 -16.71 -0.24
CA ALA A 150 12.87 -15.51 -0.91
C ALA A 150 12.18 -14.24 -0.41
N ILE A 151 10.90 -14.33 -0.03
CA ILE A 151 10.12 -13.21 0.51
C ILE A 151 10.53 -12.95 1.96
N ASP A 152 10.76 -14.01 2.74
CA ASP A 152 11.26 -13.89 4.12
C ASP A 152 12.61 -13.17 4.16
N ILE A 153 13.52 -13.51 3.23
CA ILE A 153 14.83 -12.84 3.10
C ILE A 153 14.68 -11.34 2.77
N ILE A 154 13.72 -10.97 1.91
CA ILE A 154 13.46 -9.55 1.61
C ILE A 154 12.98 -8.83 2.87
N ALA A 155 12.02 -9.45 3.58
CA ALA A 155 11.48 -8.89 4.81
C ALA A 155 12.56 -8.73 5.88
N ASP A 156 13.41 -9.74 6.08
CA ASP A 156 14.55 -9.68 7.00
C ASP A 156 15.50 -8.54 6.63
N LYS A 157 15.83 -8.35 5.35
CA LYS A 157 16.70 -7.23 4.93
C LYS A 157 16.08 -5.86 5.20
N ALA A 158 14.77 -5.70 5.01
CA ALA A 158 14.10 -4.42 5.16
C ALA A 158 13.78 -4.09 6.64
N LEU A 159 13.34 -5.08 7.42
CA LEU A 159 12.87 -4.91 8.79
C LEU A 159 13.98 -5.24 9.79
N GLN A 160 14.87 -4.27 9.96
CA GLN A 160 15.96 -4.28 10.93
C GLN A 160 15.65 -3.34 12.11
N THR A 161 16.31 -3.56 13.24
CA THR A 161 16.24 -2.63 14.38
C THR A 161 16.78 -1.25 13.98
N ASN A 162 16.24 -0.19 14.59
CA ASN A 162 16.62 1.18 14.32
C ASN A 162 16.74 1.98 15.62
N ASP A 163 17.98 2.24 16.03
CA ASP A 163 18.32 2.98 17.26
C ASP A 163 18.33 4.51 17.06
N ASN A 164 17.90 4.98 15.88
CA ASN A 164 17.95 6.38 15.47
C ASN A 164 16.60 6.90 14.98
N VAL A 165 15.50 6.44 15.60
CA VAL A 165 14.13 6.84 15.26
C VAL A 165 13.97 8.36 15.33
N ALA A 166 13.67 8.98 14.19
CA ALA A 166 13.42 10.42 14.11
C ALA A 166 12.17 10.70 13.29
N PHE A 167 11.20 11.36 13.91
CA PHE A 167 9.95 11.74 13.26
C PHE A 167 10.12 13.06 12.47
N PRO A 168 9.88 13.06 11.15
CA PRO A 168 9.79 14.31 10.39
C PRO A 168 8.62 15.17 10.88
N LYS A 169 8.70 16.50 10.69
CA LYS A 169 7.67 17.45 11.17
C LYS A 169 6.27 17.23 10.56
N TYR A 170 6.24 16.62 9.38
CA TYR A 170 5.05 16.26 8.62
C TYR A 170 4.51 14.87 8.97
N VAL A 171 5.03 14.21 10.02
CA VAL A 171 4.55 12.91 10.50
C VAL A 171 4.04 13.08 11.93
N SER A 172 2.83 12.58 12.18
CA SER A 172 2.24 12.57 13.52
C SER A 172 3.08 11.71 14.45
N LYS A 173 3.36 12.22 15.67
CA LYS A 173 3.93 11.42 16.76
C LYS A 173 3.00 10.27 17.19
N SER A 174 1.75 10.31 16.78
CA SER A 174 0.77 9.25 17.02
C SER A 174 0.43 8.45 15.77
N LEU A 175 1.22 8.54 14.68
CA LEU A 175 0.98 7.86 13.40
C LEU A 175 0.51 6.41 13.62
N ASP A 176 -0.65 6.07 13.04
CA ASP A 176 -1.14 4.69 13.04
C ASP A 176 -0.76 4.01 11.73
N LEU A 177 -0.19 2.81 11.83
CA LEU A 177 -0.06 1.87 10.74
C LEU A 177 -1.10 0.76 10.92
N VAL A 178 -2.01 0.62 9.96
CA VAL A 178 -3.05 -0.40 9.97
C VAL A 178 -2.82 -1.39 8.84
N LEU A 179 -2.65 -2.67 9.17
CA LEU A 179 -2.40 -3.76 8.22
C LEU A 179 -3.55 -4.74 8.26
N THR A 180 -4.30 -4.93 7.17
CA THR A 180 -5.40 -5.90 7.15
C THR A 180 -4.90 -7.33 7.14
N THR A 181 -5.64 -8.24 7.76
CA THR A 181 -5.35 -9.68 7.80
C THR A 181 -6.64 -10.47 7.69
N THR A 182 -6.55 -11.66 7.09
CA THR A 182 -7.63 -12.64 7.15
C THR A 182 -7.26 -13.75 8.14
N ASN A 183 -7.99 -13.79 9.25
CA ASN A 183 -7.84 -14.77 10.33
C ASN A 183 -8.65 -16.04 9.99
N LEU A 184 -7.98 -17.13 9.62
CA LEU A 184 -8.65 -18.40 9.28
C LEU A 184 -9.28 -19.11 10.47
N ARG A 185 -8.82 -18.85 11.69
CA ARG A 185 -9.45 -19.36 12.93
C ARG A 185 -10.78 -18.64 13.20
N GLY A 186 -10.87 -17.36 12.83
CA GLY A 186 -12.03 -16.50 13.09
C GLY A 186 -12.14 -16.05 14.55
N LEU A 187 -12.69 -14.87 14.77
CA LEU A 187 -13.06 -14.36 16.09
C LEU A 187 -14.56 -14.60 16.30
N ASN A 188 -14.91 -15.42 17.29
CA ASN A 188 -16.29 -15.70 17.65
C ASN A 188 -16.83 -14.62 18.57
N PHE A 189 -18.02 -14.12 18.27
CA PHE A 189 -18.76 -13.18 19.09
C PHE A 189 -20.08 -13.80 19.51
N ASN A 190 -20.28 -13.92 20.81
CA ASN A 190 -21.56 -14.29 21.41
C ASN A 190 -22.46 -13.05 21.40
N ILE A 191 -23.63 -13.17 20.80
CA ILE A 191 -24.68 -12.16 20.77
C ILE A 191 -25.80 -12.64 21.69
N ASP A 192 -26.09 -11.81 22.70
CA ASP A 192 -27.12 -12.09 23.68
C ASP A 192 -28.50 -11.74 23.10
N PHE A 193 -29.40 -12.71 23.05
CA PHE A 193 -30.84 -12.50 22.88
C PHE A 193 -31.54 -12.76 24.22
N LYS A 194 -32.78 -12.26 24.34
CA LYS A 194 -33.54 -12.28 25.60
C LYS A 194 -33.54 -13.64 26.32
N ASP A 195 -33.63 -14.75 25.56
CA ASP A 195 -33.74 -16.12 26.09
C ASP A 195 -32.76 -17.11 25.42
N SER A 196 -31.77 -16.65 24.65
CA SER A 196 -30.80 -17.50 23.93
C SER A 196 -29.54 -16.73 23.54
N GLU A 197 -28.45 -17.44 23.24
CA GLU A 197 -27.23 -16.84 22.65
C GLU A 197 -27.06 -17.34 21.21
N SER A 198 -26.49 -16.50 20.34
CA SER A 198 -26.06 -16.87 18.99
C SER A 198 -24.60 -16.49 18.80
N VAL A 199 -23.86 -17.27 18.01
CA VAL A 199 -22.45 -17.00 17.71
C VAL A 199 -22.32 -16.53 16.27
N ILE A 200 -21.65 -15.40 16.08
CA ILE A 200 -21.19 -14.96 14.77
C ILE A 200 -19.66 -14.98 14.73
N THR A 201 -19.08 -15.37 13.59
CA THR A 201 -17.63 -15.43 13.43
C THR A 201 -17.17 -14.36 12.45
N ASN A 202 -16.21 -13.54 12.87
CA ASN A 202 -15.54 -12.58 11.99
C ASN A 202 -14.15 -13.10 11.60
N HIS A 203 -13.89 -13.20 10.30
CA HIS A 203 -12.58 -13.57 9.76
C HIS A 203 -11.72 -12.37 9.37
N GLY A 204 -12.31 -11.18 9.23
CA GLY A 204 -11.58 -9.95 8.93
C GLY A 204 -10.93 -9.38 10.18
N GLY A 205 -9.65 -9.05 10.09
CA GLY A 205 -8.91 -8.41 11.18
C GLY A 205 -7.92 -7.37 10.66
N PHE A 206 -7.28 -6.68 11.59
CA PHE A 206 -6.16 -5.80 11.29
C PHE A 206 -5.17 -5.68 12.46
N PHE A 207 -3.90 -5.52 12.13
CA PHE A 207 -2.91 -5.06 13.09
C PHE A 207 -2.89 -3.54 13.08
N ARG A 208 -2.99 -2.88 14.24
CA ARG A 208 -2.86 -1.43 14.37
C ARG A 208 -1.66 -1.12 15.26
N TYR A 209 -0.65 -0.50 14.66
CA TYR A 209 0.61 -0.18 15.32
C TYR A 209 0.82 1.33 15.42
N LYS A 210 1.45 1.73 16.52
CA LYS A 210 2.14 3.02 16.65
C LYS A 210 3.62 2.76 16.88
N ILE A 211 4.47 3.77 16.68
CA ILE A 211 5.89 3.69 17.02
C ILE A 211 6.16 4.46 18.31
N SER A 212 6.93 3.86 19.20
CA SER A 212 7.28 4.42 20.50
C SER A 212 8.02 5.75 20.35
N ASN A 213 7.73 6.66 21.29
CA ASN A 213 8.32 7.97 21.40
C ASN A 213 8.01 8.57 22.77
N GLU A 214 8.31 9.85 22.98
CA GLU A 214 8.08 10.56 24.25
C GLU A 214 6.65 10.47 24.79
N ALA A 215 5.64 10.31 23.92
CA ALA A 215 4.22 10.25 24.29
C ALA A 215 3.66 8.82 24.34
N PHE A 216 4.28 7.86 23.63
CA PHE A 216 3.76 6.50 23.49
C PHE A 216 4.80 5.48 23.95
N LYS A 217 4.55 4.88 25.12
CA LYS A 217 5.40 3.82 25.68
C LYS A 217 5.16 2.49 24.95
N PRO A 218 6.18 1.63 24.78
CA PRO A 218 6.03 0.35 24.09
C PRO A 218 5.02 -0.59 24.78
N GLY A 219 4.34 -1.42 23.98
CA GLY A 219 3.37 -2.40 24.44
C GLY A 219 1.91 -2.04 24.16
N ILE A 220 1.00 -2.77 24.79
CA ILE A 220 -0.44 -2.49 24.73
C ILE A 220 -0.74 -1.30 25.67
N PRO A 221 -1.54 -0.31 25.25
CA PRO A 221 -1.92 0.82 26.09
C PRO A 221 -2.61 0.39 27.38
N THR A 222 -2.34 1.10 28.47
CA THR A 222 -2.97 0.81 29.77
C THR A 222 -4.45 1.17 29.82
N ASP A 223 -4.92 2.06 28.94
CA ASP A 223 -6.35 2.29 28.79
C ASP A 223 -6.97 1.15 27.99
N GLU A 224 -8.04 0.55 28.51
CA GLU A 224 -8.73 -0.59 27.89
C GLU A 224 -9.47 -0.22 26.59
N GLU A 225 -9.60 1.08 26.33
CA GLU A 225 -10.36 1.65 25.23
C GLU A 225 -9.57 1.69 23.91
N SER A 226 -8.24 1.77 23.99
CA SER A 226 -7.36 1.89 22.84
C SER A 226 -7.07 0.54 22.16
N LEU A 227 -7.39 0.41 20.88
CA LEU A 227 -7.04 -0.75 20.07
C LEU A 227 -5.80 -0.46 19.21
N TYR A 228 -4.61 -0.54 19.79
CA TYR A 228 -3.33 -0.51 19.07
C TYR A 228 -2.20 -1.12 19.92
N PHE A 229 -1.09 -1.47 19.28
CA PHE A 229 0.15 -1.87 19.95
C PHE A 229 1.25 -0.86 19.63
N VAL A 230 2.00 -0.42 20.63
CA VAL A 230 3.13 0.50 20.43
C VAL A 230 4.42 -0.29 20.25
N LEU A 231 4.97 -0.26 19.04
CA LEU A 231 6.22 -0.91 18.68
C LEU A 231 7.41 -0.08 19.15
N ASP A 232 8.47 -0.75 19.57
CA ASP A 232 9.79 -0.15 19.80
C ASP A 232 10.72 -0.66 18.70
N LEU A 233 11.22 0.23 17.86
CA LEU A 233 12.06 -0.17 16.72
C LEU A 233 13.48 -0.54 17.14
N GLU A 234 13.90 -0.26 18.37
CA GLU A 234 15.17 -0.73 18.94
C GLU A 234 15.04 -2.19 19.43
N ASN A 235 13.81 -2.63 19.70
CA ASN A 235 13.53 -3.97 20.21
C ASN A 235 13.30 -4.97 19.07
N SER A 236 14.20 -5.96 18.96
CA SER A 236 14.14 -6.99 17.91
C SER A 236 12.84 -7.83 17.94
N THR A 237 12.23 -8.02 19.11
CA THR A 237 10.96 -8.75 19.24
C THR A 237 9.81 -7.94 18.65
N HIS A 238 9.76 -6.63 18.92
CA HIS A 238 8.76 -5.74 18.33
C HIS A 238 8.94 -5.57 16.82
N VAL A 239 10.19 -5.47 16.34
CA VAL A 239 10.48 -5.50 14.90
C VAL A 239 10.00 -6.81 14.28
N ASN A 240 10.15 -7.94 14.98
CA ASN A 240 9.62 -9.22 14.52
C ASN A 240 8.07 -9.23 14.47
N TYR A 241 7.38 -8.61 15.43
CA TYR A 241 5.92 -8.46 15.36
C TYR A 241 5.48 -7.70 14.11
N LEU A 242 6.18 -6.60 13.79
CA LEU A 242 5.92 -5.85 12.57
C LEU A 242 6.16 -6.71 11.32
N LYS A 243 7.28 -7.45 11.28
CA LYS A 243 7.62 -8.36 10.18
C LYS A 243 6.55 -9.42 9.95
N GLU A 244 6.13 -10.10 11.01
CA GLU A 244 5.10 -11.14 10.93
C GLU A 244 3.76 -10.57 10.46
N ALA A 245 3.37 -9.38 10.95
CA ALA A 245 2.18 -8.68 10.46
C ALA A 245 2.28 -8.29 8.97
N THR A 246 3.45 -7.83 8.52
CA THR A 246 3.73 -7.46 7.13
C THR A 246 3.68 -8.66 6.18
N LEU A 247 4.26 -9.79 6.59
CA LEU A 247 4.21 -11.04 5.83
C LEU A 247 2.79 -11.64 5.83
N SER A 248 2.07 -11.49 6.94
CA SER A 248 0.69 -11.97 7.10
C SER A 248 -0.29 -11.26 6.19
N THR A 249 -0.21 -9.93 6.10
CA THR A 249 -1.12 -9.14 5.25
C THR A 249 -0.96 -9.49 3.77
N SER A 250 0.18 -10.07 3.36
CA SER A 250 0.55 -10.38 1.98
C SER A 250 0.66 -11.89 1.67
N ALA A 251 0.26 -12.75 2.60
CA ALA A 251 0.30 -14.20 2.44
C ALA A 251 -0.79 -14.70 1.47
N PHE A 252 -0.58 -14.47 0.17
CA PHE A 252 -1.53 -14.78 -0.89
C PHE A 252 -1.93 -16.27 -0.85
N PRO A 253 -3.23 -16.59 -0.62
CA PRO A 253 -3.67 -17.97 -0.42
C PRO A 253 -3.22 -18.91 -1.53
N ILE A 254 -2.77 -20.12 -1.15
CA ILE A 254 -2.28 -21.18 -2.05
C ILE A 254 -0.93 -20.84 -2.71
N GLY A 255 -0.75 -19.60 -3.18
CA GLY A 255 0.49 -19.15 -3.82
C GLY A 255 1.68 -19.07 -2.86
N LEU A 256 1.46 -18.46 -1.70
CA LEU A 256 2.45 -18.25 -0.64
C LEU A 256 2.01 -18.94 0.66
N LYS A 257 2.97 -19.24 1.54
CA LYS A 257 2.66 -19.90 2.82
C LYS A 257 1.84 -18.96 3.72
N SER A 258 0.81 -19.51 4.37
CA SER A 258 0.11 -18.80 5.45
C SER A 258 1.06 -18.51 6.60
N ARG A 259 0.75 -17.51 7.43
CA ARG A 259 1.56 -17.13 8.58
C ARG A 259 0.83 -17.48 9.87
N GLU A 260 1.47 -18.26 10.73
CA GLU A 260 0.96 -18.47 12.08
C GLU A 260 1.28 -17.23 12.91
N ILE A 261 0.25 -16.57 13.44
CA ILE A 261 0.37 -15.35 14.21
C ILE A 261 -0.14 -15.59 15.60
N THR A 262 0.61 -15.08 16.58
CA THR A 262 0.24 -15.10 17.99
C THR A 262 0.17 -13.68 18.51
N ILE A 263 -0.99 -13.28 19.01
CA ILE A 263 -1.25 -11.95 19.59
C ILE A 263 -1.76 -12.09 21.02
N ALA A 264 -1.47 -11.12 21.88
CA ALA A 264 -1.97 -11.13 23.25
C ALA A 264 -3.50 -11.09 23.28
N GLN A 265 -4.11 -11.91 24.13
CA GLN A 265 -5.55 -11.96 24.32
C GLN A 265 -6.11 -10.58 24.69
N GLU A 266 -5.38 -9.81 25.50
CA GLU A 266 -5.74 -8.44 25.89
C GLU A 266 -5.96 -7.53 24.67
N TYR A 267 -5.15 -7.65 23.62
CA TYR A 267 -5.33 -6.88 22.38
C TYR A 267 -6.60 -7.32 21.63
N VAL A 268 -6.85 -8.64 21.58
CA VAL A 268 -8.03 -9.21 20.90
C VAL A 268 -9.33 -8.83 21.60
N ALA A 269 -9.32 -8.78 22.94
CA ALA A 269 -10.48 -8.41 23.74
C ALA A 269 -11.02 -7.00 23.44
N ARG A 270 -10.23 -6.13 22.81
CA ARG A 270 -10.59 -4.74 22.46
C ARG A 270 -11.28 -4.60 21.09
N TYR A 271 -11.26 -5.65 20.26
CA TYR A 271 -11.96 -5.68 18.96
C TYR A 271 -13.49 -5.44 18.98
N PRO A 272 -14.29 -6.02 19.89
CA PRO A 272 -15.75 -5.87 19.85
C PRO A 272 -16.17 -4.40 19.95
N LYS A 273 -15.51 -3.63 20.81
CA LYS A 273 -15.75 -2.20 20.93
C LYS A 273 -15.47 -1.48 19.59
N TYR A 274 -14.37 -1.81 18.93
CA TYR A 274 -14.07 -1.26 17.61
C TYR A 274 -15.15 -1.63 16.59
N LEU A 275 -15.59 -2.88 16.52
CA LEU A 275 -16.53 -3.33 15.48
C LEU A 275 -17.95 -2.81 15.69
N PHE A 276 -18.44 -2.78 16.93
CA PHE A 276 -19.86 -2.55 17.21
C PHE A 276 -20.17 -1.20 17.87
N ASP A 277 -19.14 -0.40 18.20
CA ASP A 277 -19.27 0.87 18.94
C ASP A 277 -19.98 0.72 20.31
N ARG A 278 -20.08 -0.53 20.78
CA ARG A 278 -20.64 -0.95 22.06
C ARG A 278 -20.08 -2.32 22.44
N SER A 279 -19.93 -2.56 23.73
CA SER A 279 -19.54 -3.87 24.30
C SER A 279 -20.71 -4.61 24.94
N GLU A 280 -21.87 -3.95 25.12
CA GLU A 280 -23.03 -4.54 25.78
C GLU A 280 -23.78 -5.49 24.83
N GLY A 281 -24.01 -6.73 25.28
CA GLY A 281 -24.71 -7.78 24.52
C GLY A 281 -23.89 -8.47 23.43
N ILE A 282 -22.61 -8.11 23.25
CA ILE A 282 -21.69 -8.76 22.30
C ILE A 282 -20.35 -9.02 22.99
N ARG A 283 -19.98 -10.29 23.17
CA ARG A 283 -18.76 -10.72 23.87
C ARG A 283 -17.89 -11.56 22.94
N VAL A 284 -16.59 -11.26 22.86
CA VAL A 284 -15.66 -12.17 22.14
C VAL A 284 -15.48 -13.43 22.99
N ASP A 285 -15.64 -14.59 22.36
CA ASP A 285 -15.31 -15.87 22.97
C ASP A 285 -13.80 -16.11 22.88
N LEU A 286 -13.08 -15.67 23.92
CA LEU A 286 -11.66 -15.95 24.07
C LEU A 286 -11.49 -17.05 25.13
N GLN A 287 -10.79 -18.13 24.75
CA GLN A 287 -10.36 -19.13 25.72
C GLN A 287 -9.45 -18.48 26.77
N LYS A 288 -9.33 -19.08 27.97
CA LYS A 288 -8.57 -18.54 29.11
C LYS A 288 -7.04 -18.43 28.91
N ASP A 289 -6.55 -18.57 27.68
CA ASP A 289 -5.14 -18.45 27.36
C ASP A 289 -4.76 -16.98 27.17
N ASP A 290 -3.61 -16.57 27.71
CA ASP A 290 -3.08 -15.20 27.58
C ASP A 290 -2.77 -14.81 26.11
N MET A 291 -2.74 -15.79 25.20
CA MET A 291 -2.39 -15.61 23.79
C MET A 291 -3.46 -16.19 22.86
N TYR A 292 -3.68 -15.50 21.74
CA TYR A 292 -4.55 -15.94 20.65
C TYR A 292 -3.70 -16.24 19.41
N THR A 293 -3.56 -17.52 19.07
CA THR A 293 -2.86 -17.98 17.86
C THR A 293 -3.85 -18.29 16.73
N PHE A 294 -3.49 -17.90 15.51
CA PHE A 294 -4.27 -18.19 14.31
C PHE A 294 -3.41 -18.25 13.05
N ASN A 295 -3.89 -18.99 12.05
CA ASN A 295 -3.33 -18.93 10.70
C ASN A 295 -3.88 -17.71 9.95
N SER A 296 -2.97 -16.85 9.53
CA SER A 296 -3.23 -15.64 8.75
C SER A 296 -2.96 -15.87 7.27
N VAL A 297 -3.85 -15.35 6.44
CA VAL A 297 -3.63 -15.17 5.00
C VAL A 297 -3.85 -13.72 4.61
N ASP A 298 -3.57 -13.41 3.33
CA ASP A 298 -3.65 -12.08 2.76
C ASP A 298 -4.92 -11.31 3.18
N GLY A 299 -4.73 -10.08 3.67
CA GLY A 299 -5.83 -9.22 4.13
C GLY A 299 -6.75 -8.79 2.99
N GLY A 300 -6.24 -8.74 1.76
CA GLY A 300 -6.98 -8.41 0.54
C GLY A 300 -7.99 -9.47 0.09
N LEU A 301 -8.01 -10.64 0.74
CA LEU A 301 -9.09 -11.61 0.55
C LEU A 301 -10.44 -11.06 1.05
N ILE A 302 -10.43 -10.35 2.19
CA ILE A 302 -11.61 -9.76 2.82
C ILE A 302 -11.65 -8.24 2.58
N ASN A 303 -10.56 -7.54 2.90
CA ASN A 303 -10.47 -6.09 2.77
C ASN A 303 -9.23 -5.68 1.98
N ASN A 304 -9.40 -5.54 0.66
CA ASN A 304 -8.33 -5.14 -0.27
C ASN A 304 -8.12 -3.64 -0.35
N GLU A 305 -9.10 -2.84 0.05
CA GLU A 305 -9.12 -1.38 -0.09
C GLU A 305 -9.42 -0.75 1.28
N PRO A 306 -8.46 -0.73 2.23
CA PRO A 306 -8.74 -0.42 3.63
C PRO A 306 -8.93 1.08 3.92
N PHE A 307 -9.60 1.82 3.03
CA PHE A 307 -9.86 3.26 3.20
C PHE A 307 -10.83 3.52 4.33
N GLY A 308 -11.84 2.66 4.50
CA GLY A 308 -12.85 2.86 5.52
C GLY A 308 -12.31 2.66 6.94
N ILE A 309 -11.44 1.68 7.14
CA ILE A 309 -10.68 1.50 8.39
C ILE A 309 -9.76 2.70 8.63
N GLY A 310 -8.99 3.13 7.62
CA GLY A 310 -8.12 4.29 7.73
C GLY A 310 -8.88 5.57 8.09
N MET A 311 -10.05 5.77 7.47
CA MET A 311 -10.95 6.88 7.76
C MET A 311 -11.50 6.82 9.18
N LYS A 312 -11.95 5.66 9.64
CA LYS A 312 -12.46 5.46 11.00
C LYS A 312 -11.40 5.84 12.04
N VAL A 313 -10.17 5.36 11.87
CA VAL A 313 -9.03 5.71 12.74
C VAL A 313 -8.71 7.21 12.68
N LEU A 314 -8.74 7.82 11.48
CA LEU A 314 -8.51 9.26 11.34
C LEU A 314 -9.56 10.09 12.13
N LEU A 315 -10.83 9.69 12.07
CA LEU A 315 -11.94 10.37 12.75
C LEU A 315 -11.94 10.13 14.26
N GLU A 316 -11.64 8.90 14.70
CA GLU A 316 -11.44 8.55 16.12
C GLU A 316 -10.43 9.51 16.77
N LYS A 317 -9.32 9.77 16.08
CA LYS A 317 -8.24 10.65 16.55
C LYS A 317 -8.57 12.13 16.45
N ASN A 318 -9.48 12.51 15.55
CA ASN A 318 -9.79 13.91 15.28
C ASN A 318 -11.33 14.11 15.13
N PRO A 319 -12.12 14.03 16.22
CA PRO A 319 -13.59 14.03 16.13
C PRO A 319 -14.19 15.26 15.43
N ALA A 320 -13.57 16.44 15.60
CA ALA A 320 -14.03 17.70 15.02
C ALA A 320 -13.48 17.99 13.60
N ILE A 321 -12.69 17.09 13.01
CA ILE A 321 -11.95 17.40 11.77
C ILE A 321 -12.86 17.64 10.55
N LYS A 322 -14.08 17.10 10.59
CA LYS A 322 -15.11 17.28 9.56
C LYS A 322 -15.65 18.71 9.52
N GLU A 323 -15.68 19.45 10.62
CA GLU A 323 -16.22 20.81 10.66
C GLU A 323 -15.48 21.76 9.70
N LYS A 324 -14.16 21.60 9.64
CA LYS A 324 -13.27 22.40 8.80
C LYS A 324 -12.88 21.73 7.49
N ASP A 325 -13.20 20.45 7.29
CA ASP A 325 -12.65 19.62 6.22
C ASP A 325 -11.10 19.66 6.19
N ASN A 326 -10.45 19.76 7.35
CA ASN A 326 -9.00 19.90 7.53
C ASN A 326 -8.27 18.55 7.36
N TYR A 327 -8.68 17.75 6.37
CA TYR A 327 -8.09 16.45 6.10
C TYR A 327 -8.21 16.03 4.64
N ALA A 328 -7.42 15.02 4.29
CA ALA A 328 -7.57 14.24 3.07
C ALA A 328 -7.31 12.75 3.31
N ILE A 329 -8.01 11.93 2.54
CA ILE A 329 -7.78 10.49 2.40
C ILE A 329 -7.28 10.27 0.98
N ILE A 330 -6.09 9.71 0.85
CA ILE A 330 -5.44 9.37 -0.43
C ILE A 330 -5.47 7.85 -0.57
N MET A 331 -6.30 7.33 -1.48
CA MET A 331 -6.21 5.95 -1.93
C MET A 331 -5.15 5.82 -3.02
N VAL A 332 -4.23 4.88 -2.86
CA VAL A 332 -3.34 4.42 -3.93
C VAL A 332 -3.76 3.01 -4.30
N ASP A 333 -4.25 2.87 -5.53
CA ASP A 333 -4.79 1.60 -6.03
C ASP A 333 -4.20 1.27 -7.40
N PRO A 334 -3.34 0.25 -7.50
CA PRO A 334 -2.83 -0.23 -8.78
C PRO A 334 -3.90 -0.89 -9.67
N PHE A 335 -4.98 -1.43 -9.09
CA PHE A 335 -6.05 -2.13 -9.79
C PHE A 335 -7.42 -1.64 -9.31
N PRO A 336 -7.74 -0.34 -9.49
CA PRO A 336 -9.01 0.19 -9.03
C PRO A 336 -10.16 -0.56 -9.70
N ASN A 337 -11.15 -0.93 -8.91
CA ASN A 337 -12.34 -1.60 -9.41
C ASN A 337 -13.03 -0.73 -10.48
N GLN A 338 -13.00 -1.20 -11.73
CA GLN A 338 -13.67 -0.60 -12.88
C GLN A 338 -14.70 -1.58 -13.44
N ASP A 339 -15.52 -2.16 -12.56
CA ASP A 339 -16.64 -3.08 -12.88
C ASP A 339 -17.76 -2.33 -13.63
N ASN A 340 -17.40 -1.74 -14.78
CA ASN A 340 -18.27 -1.21 -15.82
C ASN A 340 -18.21 -2.11 -17.05
N SER A 341 -17.51 -3.24 -16.98
CA SER A 341 -17.45 -4.16 -18.10
C SER A 341 -18.82 -4.80 -18.29
N GLU A 342 -19.36 -4.64 -19.49
CA GLU A 342 -20.32 -5.57 -20.07
C GLU A 342 -19.60 -6.92 -20.28
N ASP A 343 -19.03 -7.52 -19.23
CA ASP A 343 -18.48 -8.87 -19.30
C ASP A 343 -19.59 -9.74 -19.90
N ALA A 344 -19.34 -10.31 -21.07
CA ALA A 344 -20.33 -11.16 -21.73
C ALA A 344 -20.74 -12.24 -20.73
N TYR A 345 -22.05 -12.34 -20.46
CA TYR A 345 -22.60 -13.31 -19.52
C TYR A 345 -22.02 -14.70 -19.79
N ASP A 346 -21.16 -15.19 -18.87
CA ASP A 346 -20.57 -16.51 -18.99
C ASP A 346 -21.66 -17.54 -18.65
N SER A 347 -22.22 -18.13 -19.70
CA SER A 347 -23.30 -19.11 -19.59
C SER A 347 -22.84 -20.50 -19.14
N LYS A 348 -21.55 -20.71 -18.87
CA LYS A 348 -21.02 -22.01 -18.42
C LYS A 348 -21.54 -22.36 -17.03
N ARG A 349 -22.21 -23.51 -16.94
CA ARG A 349 -22.84 -24.03 -15.71
C ARG A 349 -22.14 -25.27 -15.15
N ASP A 350 -20.94 -25.58 -15.61
CA ASP A 350 -20.18 -26.69 -15.04
C ASP A 350 -19.73 -26.37 -13.60
N ILE A 351 -19.52 -27.42 -12.80
CA ILE A 351 -19.21 -27.31 -11.37
C ILE A 351 -17.98 -26.42 -11.12
N ILE A 352 -16.97 -26.46 -12.01
CA ILE A 352 -15.75 -25.66 -11.85
C ILE A 352 -16.05 -24.18 -12.09
N SER A 353 -16.80 -23.87 -13.15
CA SER A 353 -17.24 -22.51 -13.45
C SER A 353 -18.13 -21.93 -12.35
N ILE A 354 -19.08 -22.71 -11.82
CA ILE A 354 -19.93 -22.31 -10.69
C ILE A 354 -19.11 -22.08 -9.42
N ALA A 355 -18.16 -22.97 -9.08
CA ALA A 355 -17.30 -22.80 -7.91
C ALA A 355 -16.43 -21.53 -8.01
N LYS A 356 -15.88 -21.23 -9.20
CA LYS A 356 -15.17 -19.98 -9.46
C LYS A 356 -16.07 -18.76 -9.33
N GLY A 357 -17.27 -18.82 -9.90
CA GLY A 357 -18.28 -17.77 -9.81
C GLY A 357 -18.71 -17.50 -8.37
N MET A 358 -18.94 -18.54 -7.57
CA MET A 358 -19.23 -18.44 -6.13
C MET A 358 -18.09 -17.76 -5.37
N PHE A 359 -16.84 -18.16 -5.61
CA PHE A 359 -15.68 -17.53 -4.97
C PHE A 359 -15.56 -16.04 -5.34
N LYS A 360 -15.73 -15.69 -6.63
CA LYS A 360 -15.76 -14.28 -7.09
C LYS A 360 -16.90 -13.51 -6.42
N ALA A 361 -18.11 -14.07 -6.38
CA ALA A 361 -19.28 -13.44 -5.79
C ALA A 361 -19.12 -13.21 -4.27
N LEU A 362 -18.62 -14.21 -3.53
CA LEU A 362 -18.33 -14.08 -2.10
C LEU A 362 -17.28 -13.01 -1.84
N ARG A 363 -16.17 -13.01 -2.61
CA ARG A 363 -15.12 -11.98 -2.50
C ARG A 363 -15.69 -10.58 -2.76
N ASN A 364 -16.45 -10.40 -3.84
CA ASN A 364 -17.03 -9.10 -4.21
C ASN A 364 -18.07 -8.63 -3.16
N GLN A 365 -18.90 -9.53 -2.64
CA GLN A 365 -19.87 -9.21 -1.59
C GLN A 365 -19.19 -8.80 -0.28
N VAL A 366 -18.10 -9.47 0.09
CA VAL A 366 -17.31 -9.11 1.28
C VAL A 366 -16.65 -7.74 1.09
N MET A 367 -16.15 -7.42 -0.11
CA MET A 367 -15.62 -6.09 -0.43
C MET A 367 -16.68 -4.98 -0.33
N PHE A 368 -17.92 -5.25 -0.76
CA PHE A 368 -19.02 -4.27 -0.64
C PHE A 368 -19.39 -3.95 0.82
N ASN A 369 -19.30 -4.93 1.72
CA ASN A 369 -19.65 -4.78 3.13
C ASN A 369 -18.49 -4.27 3.99
N GLN A 370 -17.49 -3.63 3.40
CA GLN A 370 -16.37 -3.07 4.17
C GLN A 370 -16.82 -1.94 5.08
N ASP A 371 -16.35 -1.98 6.33
CA ASP A 371 -16.48 -0.90 7.31
C ASP A 371 -16.05 0.44 6.70
N GLY A 372 -16.85 1.49 6.86
CA GLY A 372 -16.51 2.85 6.42
C GLY A 372 -17.14 3.29 5.09
N ILE A 373 -17.89 2.44 4.38
CA ILE A 373 -18.48 2.79 3.07
C ILE A 373 -19.53 3.92 3.20
N PHE A 374 -20.36 3.90 4.25
CA PHE A 374 -21.36 4.95 4.51
C PHE A 374 -20.70 6.27 4.91
N GLU A 375 -19.65 6.19 5.74
CA GLU A 375 -18.83 7.33 6.11
C GLU A 375 -18.19 7.94 4.87
N ALA A 376 -17.69 7.14 3.94
CA ALA A 376 -17.12 7.62 2.69
C ALA A 376 -18.16 8.30 1.79
N LEU A 377 -19.42 7.87 1.78
CA LEU A 377 -20.51 8.57 1.07
C LEU A 377 -20.82 9.94 1.67
N SER A 378 -20.62 10.12 2.98
CA SER A 378 -20.86 11.39 3.69
C SER A 378 -19.76 12.46 3.53
N LEU A 379 -18.68 12.13 2.82
CA LEU A 379 -17.48 12.98 2.73
C LEU A 379 -17.66 14.20 1.81
N SER A 380 -17.19 15.36 2.29
CA SER A 380 -17.18 16.64 1.56
C SER A 380 -16.31 16.58 0.29
N ASN A 381 -16.58 17.49 -0.66
CA ASN A 381 -15.77 17.65 -1.86
C ASN A 381 -14.27 17.84 -1.55
N ARG A 382 -13.41 17.14 -2.31
CA ARG A 382 -11.93 17.21 -2.21
C ARG A 382 -11.39 16.85 -0.81
N THR A 383 -11.98 15.83 -0.20
CA THR A 383 -11.43 15.12 0.97
C THR A 383 -11.02 13.69 0.62
N LYS A 384 -11.52 13.13 -0.49
CA LYS A 384 -11.14 11.82 -1.04
C LYS A 384 -10.35 12.00 -2.33
N PHE A 385 -9.27 11.25 -2.46
CA PHE A 385 -8.41 11.29 -3.62
C PHE A 385 -8.00 9.87 -3.99
N LEU A 386 -7.87 9.61 -5.29
CA LEU A 386 -7.40 8.34 -5.84
C LEU A 386 -6.17 8.59 -6.72
N VAL A 387 -5.12 7.82 -6.49
CA VAL A 387 -3.96 7.70 -7.36
C VAL A 387 -4.03 6.32 -8.00
N GLU A 388 -4.33 6.31 -9.30
CA GLU A 388 -4.43 5.11 -10.13
C GLU A 388 -3.40 5.15 -11.27
N PRO A 389 -2.94 3.99 -11.77
CA PRO A 389 -2.06 3.91 -12.92
C PRO A 389 -2.66 4.60 -14.14
N LYS A 390 -1.88 5.52 -14.71
CA LYS A 390 -2.16 6.16 -16.00
C LYS A 390 -0.88 6.30 -16.77
N ARG A 391 -0.72 5.52 -17.83
CA ARG A 391 0.34 5.60 -18.81
C ARG A 391 -0.17 6.27 -20.07
N LYS A 392 0.69 7.07 -20.71
CA LYS A 392 0.44 7.62 -22.03
C LYS A 392 1.55 7.24 -22.98
N GLN A 393 1.22 7.10 -24.23
CA GLN A 393 2.15 6.84 -25.33
C GLN A 393 2.01 7.90 -26.41
N HIS A 394 3.09 8.13 -27.16
CA HIS A 394 3.07 9.03 -28.29
C HIS A 394 2.27 8.43 -29.45
N SER A 395 1.37 9.22 -30.01
CA SER A 395 0.67 8.98 -31.27
C SER A 395 0.90 10.15 -32.23
N ALA A 396 0.44 10.00 -33.48
CA ALA A 396 0.50 11.07 -34.48
C ALA A 396 -0.23 12.36 -34.05
N THR A 397 -1.18 12.28 -33.11
CA THR A 397 -1.99 13.42 -32.64
C THR A 397 -1.62 13.89 -31.22
N GLY A 398 -0.54 13.35 -30.64
CA GLY A 398 -0.05 13.71 -29.31
C GLY A 398 0.00 12.52 -28.34
N LEU A 399 -0.10 12.78 -27.04
CA LEU A 399 -0.10 11.72 -26.03
C LEU A 399 -1.50 11.13 -25.86
N VAL A 400 -1.65 9.84 -26.14
CA VAL A 400 -2.90 9.08 -25.95
C VAL A 400 -2.76 8.11 -24.78
N ARG A 401 -3.88 7.77 -24.12
CA ARG A 401 -3.90 6.78 -23.05
C ARG A 401 -3.50 5.41 -23.63
N SER A 402 -2.61 4.72 -22.95
CA SER A 402 -2.23 3.35 -23.31
C SER A 402 -3.33 2.36 -22.95
N LYS A 403 -3.36 1.20 -23.62
CA LYS A 403 -4.31 0.13 -23.31
C LYS A 403 -3.97 -0.52 -21.96
N SER A 404 -2.69 -0.84 -21.76
CA SER A 404 -2.17 -1.46 -20.54
C SER A 404 -1.31 -0.46 -19.78
N ASP A 405 -1.69 -0.12 -18.55
CA ASP A 405 -0.96 0.87 -17.76
C ASP A 405 0.25 0.24 -17.03
N LEU A 406 0.11 -0.94 -16.44
CA LEU A 406 1.12 -1.61 -15.61
C LEU A 406 1.73 -2.84 -16.31
N ALA A 407 3.05 -3.01 -16.19
CA ALA A 407 3.78 -4.16 -16.71
C ALA A 407 3.68 -5.38 -15.79
N SER A 408 3.42 -5.20 -14.49
CA SER A 408 3.20 -6.31 -13.55
C SER A 408 1.76 -6.85 -13.52
N ALA A 409 0.82 -6.22 -14.24
CA ALA A 409 -0.58 -6.62 -14.36
C ALA A 409 -0.84 -8.07 -14.83
N PRO A 410 -0.04 -8.67 -15.74
CA PRO A 410 -0.23 -10.05 -16.16
C PRO A 410 -0.34 -11.03 -14.99
N LEU A 411 -1.02 -12.16 -15.23
CA LEU A 411 -1.21 -13.22 -14.24
C LEU A 411 -1.89 -12.70 -12.95
N SER A 412 -2.85 -11.78 -13.08
CA SER A 412 -3.55 -11.17 -11.95
C SER A 412 -2.60 -10.45 -10.97
N GLY A 413 -1.64 -9.70 -11.50
CA GLY A 413 -0.67 -8.95 -10.70
C GLY A 413 0.58 -9.73 -10.28
N PHE A 414 0.79 -10.96 -10.77
CA PHE A 414 2.01 -11.75 -10.54
C PHE A 414 3.10 -11.50 -11.60
N GLY A 415 2.80 -10.74 -12.66
CA GLY A 415 3.72 -10.49 -13.77
C GLY A 415 5.05 -9.89 -13.31
N GLY A 416 5.06 -9.09 -12.25
CA GLY A 416 6.27 -8.49 -11.71
C GLY A 416 7.31 -9.50 -11.22
N PHE A 417 6.96 -10.75 -10.89
CA PHE A 417 7.97 -11.76 -10.55
C PHE A 417 8.77 -12.26 -11.76
N LEU A 418 8.25 -12.08 -12.99
CA LEU A 418 8.86 -12.59 -14.21
C LEU A 418 10.15 -11.85 -14.56
N ASP A 419 10.19 -10.52 -14.38
CA ASP A 419 11.32 -9.68 -14.76
C ASP A 419 11.42 -8.40 -13.91
N GLU A 420 12.64 -7.95 -13.64
CA GLU A 420 12.92 -6.72 -12.90
C GLU A 420 12.38 -5.47 -13.61
N SER A 421 12.47 -5.44 -14.94
CA SER A 421 12.04 -4.30 -15.76
C SER A 421 10.56 -3.99 -15.62
N PHE A 422 9.72 -4.98 -15.27
CA PHE A 422 8.30 -4.78 -15.05
C PHE A 422 8.06 -3.99 -13.76
N ARG A 423 8.79 -4.35 -12.69
CA ARG A 423 8.70 -3.70 -11.39
C ARG A 423 9.32 -2.30 -11.43
N GLU A 424 10.45 -2.15 -12.14
CA GLU A 424 11.07 -0.86 -12.38
C GLU A 424 10.14 0.09 -13.16
N HIS A 425 9.54 -0.39 -14.25
CA HIS A 425 8.56 0.37 -15.02
C HIS A 425 7.42 0.86 -14.11
N ASP A 426 6.81 -0.05 -13.34
CA ASP A 426 5.65 0.28 -12.52
C ASP A 426 6.01 1.26 -11.39
N PHE A 427 7.19 1.12 -10.77
CA PHE A 427 7.70 2.07 -9.78
C PHE A 427 7.88 3.48 -10.37
N GLN A 428 8.50 3.59 -11.54
CA GLN A 428 8.68 4.89 -12.20
C GLN A 428 7.35 5.49 -12.67
N LEU A 429 6.40 4.65 -13.10
CA LEU A 429 5.05 5.10 -13.43
C LEU A 429 4.33 5.64 -12.20
N GLY A 430 4.49 4.97 -11.05
CA GLY A 430 4.00 5.43 -9.75
C GLY A 430 4.53 6.82 -9.39
N ARG A 431 5.85 7.03 -9.51
CA ARG A 431 6.47 8.35 -9.31
C ARG A 431 5.88 9.40 -10.25
N LYS A 432 5.76 9.10 -11.55
CA LYS A 432 5.17 10.03 -12.54
C LYS A 432 3.70 10.37 -12.26
N ASN A 433 2.92 9.37 -11.84
CA ASN A 433 1.51 9.55 -11.52
C ASN A 433 1.34 10.38 -10.24
N CYS A 434 2.17 10.17 -9.22
CA CYS A 434 2.20 10.99 -8.01
C CYS A 434 2.59 12.45 -8.31
N GLN A 435 3.59 12.69 -9.16
CA GLN A 435 3.93 14.04 -9.62
C GLN A 435 2.71 14.75 -10.24
N SER A 436 1.99 14.05 -11.12
CA SER A 436 0.79 14.59 -11.77
C SER A 436 -0.34 14.81 -10.76
N PHE A 437 -0.50 13.88 -9.82
CA PHE A 437 -1.47 13.95 -8.73
C PHE A 437 -1.27 15.20 -7.87
N LEU A 438 -0.05 15.45 -7.39
CA LEU A 438 0.27 16.62 -6.56
C LEU A 438 0.07 17.94 -7.31
N ARG A 439 0.39 17.99 -8.60
CA ARG A 439 0.32 19.21 -9.42
C ARG A 439 -1.10 19.58 -9.87
N TYR A 440 -1.98 18.59 -10.05
CA TYR A 440 -3.26 18.83 -10.74
C TYR A 440 -4.49 18.34 -9.98
N TYR A 441 -4.34 17.46 -8.99
CA TYR A 441 -5.48 16.80 -8.35
C TYR A 441 -5.53 17.02 -6.83
N PHE A 442 -4.38 17.01 -6.14
CA PHE A 442 -4.31 17.09 -4.69
C PHE A 442 -4.31 18.54 -4.16
N ALA A 443 -5.46 19.19 -4.28
CA ALA A 443 -5.63 20.59 -3.93
C ALA A 443 -6.98 20.88 -3.26
N ILE A 444 -7.09 22.06 -2.69
CA ILE A 444 -8.34 22.64 -2.18
C ILE A 444 -8.76 23.81 -3.05
N GLU A 445 -10.04 24.17 -3.02
CA GLU A 445 -10.52 25.41 -3.65
C GLU A 445 -9.99 26.63 -2.91
N ASN A 446 -9.55 27.67 -3.64
CA ASN A 446 -8.93 28.86 -3.03
C ASN A 446 -9.79 29.52 -1.95
N ARG A 447 -11.12 29.53 -2.13
CA ARG A 447 -12.06 30.08 -1.13
C ARG A 447 -12.01 29.35 0.22
N ASN A 448 -11.50 28.12 0.25
CA ASN A 448 -11.44 27.26 1.43
C ASN A 448 -10.05 27.26 2.09
N ILE A 449 -9.09 28.07 1.63
CA ILE A 449 -7.72 28.11 2.18
C ILE A 449 -7.71 28.38 3.69
N VAL A 450 -8.32 29.47 4.13
CA VAL A 450 -8.34 29.82 5.56
C VAL A 450 -9.12 28.78 6.37
N LYS A 451 -10.28 28.32 5.86
CA LYS A 451 -11.11 27.29 6.52
C LYS A 451 -10.30 26.00 6.74
N ARG A 452 -9.62 25.53 5.69
CA ARG A 452 -8.98 24.20 5.67
C ARG A 452 -7.53 24.21 6.15
N PHE A 453 -6.79 25.31 6.12
CA PHE A 453 -5.41 25.36 6.60
C PHE A 453 -5.26 26.18 7.90
N GLY A 454 -6.31 26.85 8.36
CA GLY A 454 -6.27 27.73 9.53
C GLY A 454 -5.43 28.99 9.34
N LYS A 455 -4.85 29.19 8.15
CA LYS A 455 -4.00 30.35 7.82
C LYS A 455 -4.14 30.72 6.35
N GLN A 456 -3.95 32.01 6.07
CA GLN A 456 -3.86 32.52 4.70
C GLN A 456 -2.50 32.16 4.09
N VAL A 457 -2.47 31.97 2.77
CA VAL A 457 -1.22 31.83 2.00
C VAL A 457 -0.88 33.15 1.32
N THR A 458 0.41 33.41 1.08
CA THR A 458 0.89 34.65 0.46
C THR A 458 0.45 34.75 -1.00
N ALA A 459 0.43 35.98 -1.55
CA ALA A 459 0.16 36.19 -2.97
C ALA A 459 1.23 35.53 -3.86
N ALA A 460 2.50 35.53 -3.44
CA ALA A 460 3.59 34.87 -4.15
C ALA A 460 3.41 33.34 -4.20
N SER A 461 2.94 32.71 -3.11
CA SER A 461 2.58 31.29 -3.12
C SER A 461 1.42 31.02 -4.08
N GLN A 462 0.42 31.90 -4.13
CA GLN A 462 -0.69 31.74 -5.05
C GLN A 462 -0.26 31.88 -6.51
N ASP A 463 0.58 32.85 -6.87
CA ASP A 463 1.08 32.99 -8.24
C ASP A 463 1.91 31.77 -8.69
N ARG A 464 2.73 31.22 -7.77
CA ARG A 464 3.55 30.04 -8.04
C ARG A 464 2.71 28.76 -8.19
N PHE A 465 1.79 28.51 -7.27
CA PHE A 465 1.17 27.19 -7.11
C PHE A 465 -0.32 27.10 -7.47
N CYS A 466 -1.06 28.21 -7.59
CA CYS A 466 -2.48 28.13 -7.96
C CYS A 466 -2.66 27.71 -9.42
N TYR A 467 -3.72 26.93 -9.65
CA TYR A 467 -4.14 26.52 -10.98
C TYR A 467 -5.66 26.36 -11.06
N GLY A 468 -6.21 26.42 -12.26
CA GLY A 468 -7.62 26.16 -12.57
C GLY A 468 -7.93 24.67 -12.72
N ASN A 469 -8.65 24.28 -13.77
CA ASN A 469 -8.86 22.87 -14.06
C ASN A 469 -7.58 22.24 -14.68
N LYS A 470 -7.31 20.95 -14.44
CA LYS A 470 -6.21 20.21 -15.09
C LYS A 470 -6.20 20.34 -16.64
N ASP A 471 -7.38 20.45 -17.25
CA ASP A 471 -7.55 20.53 -18.71
C ASP A 471 -7.52 21.99 -19.22
N ASP A 472 -7.83 22.95 -18.34
CA ASP A 472 -7.72 24.39 -18.59
C ASP A 472 -7.32 25.10 -17.29
N LEU A 473 -6.02 25.35 -17.13
CA LEU A 473 -5.43 25.88 -15.90
C LEU A 473 -5.84 27.34 -15.63
N ASN A 474 -6.49 28.02 -16.58
CA ASN A 474 -7.03 29.37 -16.38
C ASN A 474 -8.48 29.35 -15.88
N LYS A 475 -9.15 28.20 -15.92
CA LYS A 475 -10.56 28.05 -15.56
C LYS A 475 -10.80 28.29 -14.07
N VAL A 476 -11.94 28.92 -13.75
CA VAL A 476 -12.45 29.13 -12.39
C VAL A 476 -13.39 27.97 -12.01
N PRO A 477 -13.42 27.50 -10.74
CA PRO A 477 -12.64 27.99 -9.60
C PRO A 477 -11.16 27.61 -9.66
N LYS A 478 -10.33 28.46 -9.04
CA LYS A 478 -8.90 28.18 -8.82
C LYS A 478 -8.69 27.33 -7.58
N TYR A 479 -7.62 26.55 -7.62
CA TYR A 479 -7.24 25.61 -6.59
C TYR A 479 -5.81 25.86 -6.13
N PHE A 480 -5.54 25.47 -4.88
CA PHE A 480 -4.23 25.57 -4.24
C PHE A 480 -3.82 24.19 -3.69
N PRO A 481 -2.62 23.69 -4.00
CA PRO A 481 -2.20 22.35 -3.62
C PRO A 481 -2.11 22.17 -2.10
N ILE A 482 -2.52 20.99 -1.62
CA ILE A 482 -2.37 20.62 -0.21
C ILE A 482 -0.89 20.38 0.10
N ILE A 483 -0.20 19.64 -0.77
CA ILE A 483 1.27 19.48 -0.77
C ILE A 483 1.80 20.14 -2.06
N PRO A 484 2.42 21.33 -1.98
CA PRO A 484 3.03 21.97 -3.13
C PRO A 484 4.29 21.21 -3.58
N ASP A 485 4.39 20.88 -4.88
CA ASP A 485 5.62 20.32 -5.47
C ASP A 485 6.64 21.45 -5.69
N MET A 486 7.70 21.48 -4.88
CA MET A 486 8.72 22.55 -4.90
C MET A 486 9.43 22.69 -6.25
N ARG A 487 9.33 21.69 -7.12
CA ARG A 487 9.91 21.73 -8.47
C ARG A 487 9.10 22.61 -9.44
N VAL A 488 7.91 23.07 -9.06
CA VAL A 488 7.08 23.98 -9.85
C VAL A 488 7.54 25.43 -9.66
N LEU A 489 7.82 26.12 -10.77
CA LEU A 489 8.10 27.57 -10.78
C LEU A 489 6.84 28.40 -11.02
N ARG A 490 5.94 27.92 -11.91
CA ARG A 490 4.64 28.55 -12.16
C ARG A 490 3.64 27.53 -12.69
N ALA A 491 2.67 27.16 -11.86
CA ALA A 491 1.72 26.08 -12.16
C ALA A 491 0.85 26.37 -13.39
N ILE A 492 0.30 27.59 -13.50
CA ILE A 492 -0.62 27.96 -14.59
C ILE A 492 0.03 27.94 -15.98
N GLU A 493 1.36 28.09 -16.04
CA GLU A 493 2.16 28.06 -17.26
C GLU A 493 2.88 26.72 -17.48
N ARG A 494 2.72 25.75 -16.57
CA ARG A 494 3.49 24.49 -16.56
C ARG A 494 5.02 24.71 -16.61
N LYS A 495 5.51 25.73 -15.90
CA LYS A 495 6.96 25.98 -15.77
C LYS A 495 7.52 25.28 -14.54
N TYR A 496 8.59 24.53 -14.75
CA TYR A 496 9.27 23.73 -13.73
C TYR A 496 10.76 24.07 -13.66
N ASP A 497 11.37 23.87 -12.51
CA ASP A 497 12.78 24.19 -12.24
C ASP A 497 13.71 23.08 -12.74
N THR A 498 13.91 23.03 -14.05
CA THR A 498 14.82 22.09 -14.72
C THR A 498 16.29 22.38 -14.43
N ASN A 499 16.63 23.62 -14.08
CA ASN A 499 18.01 24.00 -13.74
C ASN A 499 18.44 23.32 -12.43
N THR A 500 17.59 23.37 -11.41
CA THR A 500 17.90 22.77 -10.11
C THR A 500 17.66 21.27 -10.11
N TYR A 501 16.54 20.79 -10.68
CA TYR A 501 16.09 19.40 -10.54
C TYR A 501 16.24 18.53 -11.79
N GLY A 502 16.70 19.08 -12.92
CA GLY A 502 16.92 18.29 -14.15
C GLY A 502 15.67 17.51 -14.57
N ILE A 503 15.84 16.21 -14.80
CA ILE A 503 14.76 15.30 -15.21
C ILE A 503 13.66 15.13 -14.15
N ASP A 504 13.95 15.36 -12.86
CA ASP A 504 12.94 15.23 -11.80
C ASP A 504 11.95 16.42 -11.80
N ALA A 505 12.33 17.55 -12.42
CA ALA A 505 11.44 18.69 -12.57
C ALA A 505 10.17 18.33 -13.35
N GLU A 506 10.29 17.44 -14.33
CA GLU A 506 9.17 16.88 -15.09
C GLU A 506 9.53 15.46 -15.55
N LEU A 507 9.00 14.47 -14.84
CA LEU A 507 9.26 13.08 -15.15
C LEU A 507 8.62 12.72 -16.50
N ALA A 508 9.30 11.93 -17.32
CA ALA A 508 8.70 11.31 -18.50
C ALA A 508 7.82 10.11 -18.09
N TYR A 509 6.94 9.66 -18.98
CA TYR A 509 6.37 8.33 -18.83
C TYR A 509 7.48 7.29 -19.06
N PRO A 510 7.60 6.27 -18.20
CA PRO A 510 8.63 5.25 -18.37
C PRO A 510 8.40 4.46 -19.66
N LYS A 511 9.50 3.98 -20.25
CA LYS A 511 9.44 3.08 -21.41
C LYS A 511 8.76 1.78 -20.99
N TYR A 512 7.75 1.36 -21.74
CA TYR A 512 7.06 0.09 -21.49
C TYR A 512 8.01 -1.08 -21.84
N PRO A 513 8.17 -2.08 -20.96
CA PRO A 513 9.10 -3.17 -21.17
C PRO A 513 8.58 -4.18 -22.21
N THR A 514 9.46 -5.06 -22.67
CA THR A 514 9.16 -6.19 -23.54
C THR A 514 9.75 -7.46 -22.93
N PHE A 515 9.14 -8.61 -23.19
CA PHE A 515 9.48 -9.87 -22.56
C PHE A 515 9.75 -10.96 -23.59
N ASP A 516 10.90 -11.62 -23.46
CA ASP A 516 11.30 -12.69 -24.36
C ASP A 516 10.88 -14.06 -23.82
N MET A 517 9.85 -14.64 -24.46
CA MET A 517 9.36 -15.98 -24.16
C MET A 517 10.36 -17.09 -24.48
N GLU A 518 11.31 -16.89 -25.39
CA GLU A 518 12.34 -17.87 -25.71
C GLU A 518 13.36 -17.96 -24.56
N THR A 519 13.89 -16.81 -24.12
CA THR A 519 14.76 -16.74 -22.93
C THR A 519 14.05 -17.29 -21.68
N PHE A 520 12.75 -17.01 -21.53
CA PHE A 520 11.94 -17.60 -20.46
C PHE A 520 11.91 -19.13 -20.51
N ASP A 521 11.65 -19.72 -21.68
CA ASP A 521 11.64 -21.18 -21.85
C ASP A 521 13.00 -21.82 -21.55
N GLN A 522 14.08 -21.19 -22.00
CA GLN A 522 15.45 -21.66 -21.77
C GLN A 522 15.77 -21.69 -20.27
N THR A 523 15.34 -20.66 -19.54
CA THR A 523 15.65 -20.46 -18.11
C THR A 523 14.72 -21.25 -17.19
N TYR A 524 13.41 -21.14 -17.37
CA TYR A 524 12.42 -21.52 -16.35
C TYR A 524 11.72 -22.86 -16.60
N LYS A 525 11.81 -23.43 -17.81
CA LYS A 525 11.12 -24.70 -18.14
C LYS A 525 11.48 -25.84 -17.19
N LYS A 526 12.79 -26.05 -16.97
CA LYS A 526 13.28 -27.12 -16.09
C LYS A 526 12.92 -26.85 -14.62
N PRO A 527 13.16 -25.63 -14.06
CA PRO A 527 12.70 -25.27 -12.71
C PRO A 527 11.20 -25.49 -12.47
N ILE A 528 10.33 -24.96 -13.34
CA ILE A 528 8.87 -25.11 -13.24
C ILE A 528 8.48 -26.59 -13.23
N GLN A 529 9.02 -27.37 -14.16
CA GLN A 529 8.77 -28.80 -14.21
C GLN A 529 9.24 -29.50 -12.93
N LYS A 530 10.44 -29.18 -12.44
CA LYS A 530 11.01 -29.75 -11.21
C LYS A 530 10.09 -29.48 -10.02
N ARG A 531 9.66 -28.23 -9.83
CA ARG A 531 8.77 -27.84 -8.72
C ARG A 531 7.42 -28.51 -8.77
N ILE A 532 6.72 -28.45 -9.92
CA ILE A 532 5.42 -29.13 -10.09
C ILE A 532 5.52 -30.62 -9.76
N ARG A 533 6.60 -31.29 -10.22
CA ARG A 533 6.82 -32.71 -9.93
C ARG A 533 6.97 -32.98 -8.43
N LYS A 534 7.73 -32.13 -7.73
CA LYS A 534 7.94 -32.26 -6.29
C LYS A 534 6.65 -32.04 -5.51
N ILE A 535 5.84 -31.05 -5.89
CA ILE A 535 4.50 -30.83 -5.31
C ILE A 535 3.62 -32.07 -5.47
N VAL A 536 3.53 -32.63 -6.69
CA VAL A 536 2.75 -33.86 -6.95
C VAL A 536 3.28 -35.05 -6.15
N GLN A 537 4.60 -35.17 -6.01
CA GLN A 537 5.22 -36.21 -5.19
C GLN A 537 4.78 -36.10 -3.72
N SER A 538 4.81 -34.89 -3.15
CA SER A 538 4.39 -34.64 -1.76
C SER A 538 2.91 -34.92 -1.52
N PHE A 539 2.01 -34.57 -2.46
CA PHE A 539 0.59 -34.87 -2.33
C PHE A 539 0.24 -36.36 -2.48
N THR A 540 0.85 -37.04 -3.44
CA THR A 540 0.51 -38.44 -3.73
C THR A 540 1.17 -39.43 -2.79
N LYS A 541 2.28 -39.04 -2.14
CA LYS A 541 3.15 -39.89 -1.31
C LYS A 541 3.50 -41.24 -1.97
N ASN A 542 3.43 -41.32 -3.30
CA ASN A 542 3.51 -42.57 -4.05
C ASN A 542 4.39 -42.40 -5.30
N ARG A 543 5.45 -43.21 -5.35
CA ARG A 543 6.46 -43.20 -6.42
C ARG A 543 5.88 -43.57 -7.79
N PHE A 544 4.87 -44.44 -7.83
CA PHE A 544 4.20 -44.84 -9.08
C PHE A 544 3.44 -43.67 -9.72
N TYR A 545 2.59 -42.96 -8.95
CA TYR A 545 1.86 -41.80 -9.45
C TYR A 545 2.81 -40.66 -9.87
N THR A 546 3.88 -40.45 -9.11
CA THR A 546 4.93 -39.47 -9.46
C THR A 546 5.61 -39.84 -10.78
N PHE A 547 5.86 -41.13 -11.02
CA PHE A 547 6.44 -41.63 -12.27
C PHE A 547 5.50 -41.47 -13.45
N VAL A 548 4.22 -41.83 -13.31
CA VAL A 548 3.17 -41.62 -14.33
C VAL A 548 3.02 -40.14 -14.66
N PHE A 549 2.98 -39.27 -13.65
CA PHE A 549 2.90 -37.82 -13.84
C PHE A 549 4.11 -37.30 -14.64
N ARG A 550 5.32 -37.74 -14.29
CA ARG A 550 6.55 -37.34 -14.99
C ARG A 550 6.53 -37.74 -16.47
N LEU A 551 6.05 -38.93 -16.80
CA LEU A 551 6.03 -39.43 -18.18
C LEU A 551 4.94 -38.79 -19.05
N PHE A 552 3.72 -38.68 -18.53
CA PHE A 552 2.55 -38.39 -19.36
C PHE A 552 1.93 -37.01 -19.11
N VAL A 553 2.05 -36.45 -17.92
CA VAL A 553 1.27 -35.26 -17.51
C VAL A 553 2.13 -34.00 -17.45
N GLN A 554 3.36 -34.10 -16.93
CA GLN A 554 4.24 -32.95 -16.65
C GLN A 554 4.46 -32.02 -17.85
N ARG A 555 4.68 -32.58 -19.05
CA ARG A 555 4.87 -31.77 -20.28
C ARG A 555 3.60 -31.01 -20.64
N LYS A 556 2.42 -31.63 -20.47
CA LYS A 556 1.12 -30.99 -20.71
C LYS A 556 0.84 -29.90 -19.69
N THR A 557 1.10 -30.15 -18.41
CA THR A 557 0.99 -29.13 -17.34
C THR A 557 1.90 -27.94 -17.60
N TYR A 558 3.16 -28.17 -17.97
CA TYR A 558 4.07 -27.09 -18.35
C TYR A 558 3.53 -26.27 -19.53
N ARG A 559 3.01 -26.93 -20.57
CA ARG A 559 2.45 -26.23 -21.74
C ARG A 559 1.25 -25.36 -21.35
N ILE A 560 0.42 -25.80 -20.42
CA ILE A 560 -0.70 -25.00 -19.88
C ILE A 560 -0.13 -23.76 -19.17
N VAL A 561 0.79 -23.92 -18.23
CA VAL A 561 1.41 -22.80 -17.50
C VAL A 561 2.04 -21.80 -18.48
N ARG A 562 2.86 -22.29 -19.41
CA ARG A 562 3.53 -21.46 -20.42
C ARG A 562 2.54 -20.69 -21.29
N ASN A 563 1.47 -21.35 -21.75
CA ASN A 563 0.46 -20.69 -22.58
C ASN A 563 -0.28 -19.62 -21.77
N THR A 564 -0.69 -19.91 -20.53
CA THR A 564 -1.31 -18.90 -19.65
C THR A 564 -0.42 -17.67 -19.44
N ILE A 565 0.89 -17.87 -19.27
CA ILE A 565 1.86 -16.76 -19.18
C ILE A 565 1.91 -15.98 -20.49
N LYS A 566 2.07 -16.68 -21.62
CA LYS A 566 2.16 -16.06 -22.96
C LYS A 566 0.89 -15.25 -23.28
N ASP A 567 -0.27 -15.85 -23.13
CA ASP A 567 -1.56 -15.24 -23.45
C ASP A 567 -1.77 -13.97 -22.59
N SER A 568 -1.44 -14.04 -21.28
CA SER A 568 -1.54 -12.88 -20.38
C SER A 568 -0.55 -11.77 -20.72
N LEU A 569 0.66 -12.09 -21.19
CA LEU A 569 1.64 -11.10 -21.65
C LEU A 569 1.22 -10.45 -22.98
N GLU A 570 0.65 -11.22 -23.92
CA GLU A 570 0.13 -10.72 -25.20
C GLU A 570 -1.05 -9.74 -24.98
N GLU A 571 -1.99 -10.09 -24.10
CA GLU A 571 -3.12 -9.24 -23.74
C GLU A 571 -2.68 -7.86 -23.20
N ASN A 572 -1.52 -7.84 -22.52
CA ASN A 572 -0.92 -6.67 -21.87
C ASN A 572 0.16 -5.95 -22.70
N GLU A 573 0.34 -6.32 -23.98
CA GLU A 573 1.29 -5.68 -24.92
C GLU A 573 2.77 -5.80 -24.49
N LEU A 574 3.15 -6.94 -23.91
CA LEU A 574 4.51 -7.18 -23.38
C LEU A 574 5.37 -8.13 -24.22
N LEU A 575 4.87 -8.68 -25.34
CA LEU A 575 5.64 -9.59 -26.23
C LEU A 575 6.12 -8.91 -27.51
#